data_AF-A0A5B7BV03-F1
#
_entry.id   AF-A0A5B7BV03-F1
#
_cell.length_a   1.000
_cell.length_b   1.000
_cell.length_c   1.000
_cell.angle_alpha   90.00
_cell.angle_beta   90.00
_cell.angle_gamma   90.00
#
_symmetry.space_group_name_H-M   'P 1'
#
loop_
_entity.id
_entity.type
_entity.pdbx_description
1 polymer ?
#
loop_
_entity_poly.entity_id
_entity_poly.type
_entity_poly.pdbx_seq_one_letter_code
_entity_poly.pdbx_strand_id
1 'polypeptide(L)'
;FNGTVLATSVFHGRRIPSKEVGWGKFNMIEAERRLLANALLDFSNQRFVLLSESCIPIFNFSTIYSYLMGSKKSFVEAYDLVGPVGRGRYNKRMKPVIKLEQWRKGSQWFEMDRELAVGVISDQIYFPIFKSHCKPPCYADEHYLPTLLSVRFWERNSNRSLTWVDWSKGGPHPTRFYRTEVNIELLKKMRYGTHCDYNGKSTNVCFLFARKFLPSALVRLLRFAPKLMKFN
;
A
#
# COMPACT_ATOMS: atom_id res chain seq x y z
N PHE A 1 3.75 -20.02 10.56
CA PHE A 1 2.29 -20.26 10.44
C PHE A 1 2.09 -21.52 9.60
N ASN A 2 1.60 -22.62 10.17
CA ASN A 2 1.40 -23.91 9.46
C ASN A 2 -0.09 -24.20 9.20
N GLY A 3 -0.94 -23.17 9.17
CA GLY A 3 -2.37 -23.36 8.94
C GLY A 3 -2.65 -23.90 7.54
N THR A 4 -3.32 -25.04 7.48
CA THR A 4 -3.96 -25.57 6.27
C THR A 4 -5.18 -24.71 5.95
N VAL A 5 -5.24 -24.20 4.72
CA VAL A 5 -6.39 -23.45 4.20
C VAL A 5 -7.36 -24.46 3.58
N LEU A 6 -8.67 -24.31 3.82
CA LEU A 6 -9.70 -25.18 3.22
C LEU A 6 -9.60 -25.17 1.69
N ALA A 7 -9.87 -26.32 1.04
CA ALA A 7 -9.87 -26.46 -0.42
C ALA A 7 -10.81 -25.47 -1.13
N THR A 8 -11.90 -25.09 -0.47
CA THR A 8 -12.90 -24.12 -0.98
C THR A 8 -12.50 -22.66 -0.78
N SER A 9 -11.42 -22.38 -0.05
CA SER A 9 -10.98 -21.01 0.19
C SER A 9 -10.37 -20.40 -1.07
N VAL A 10 -10.67 -19.12 -1.32
CA VAL A 10 -10.01 -18.32 -2.35
C VAL A 10 -8.48 -18.19 -2.15
N PHE A 11 -7.97 -18.50 -0.96
CA PHE A 11 -6.54 -18.49 -0.64
C PHE A 11 -5.87 -19.88 -0.75
N HIS A 12 -6.61 -20.93 -1.07
CA HIS A 12 -6.04 -22.27 -1.20
C HIS A 12 -4.96 -22.28 -2.30
N GLY A 13 -3.77 -22.82 -1.99
CA GLY A 13 -2.65 -22.90 -2.94
C GLY A 13 -2.06 -21.54 -3.36
N ARG A 14 -2.54 -20.42 -2.80
CA ARG A 14 -2.04 -19.06 -3.11
C ARG A 14 -0.95 -18.60 -2.16
N ARG A 15 -0.51 -19.46 -1.24
CA ARG A 15 0.46 -19.10 -0.21
C ARG A 15 1.88 -19.19 -0.72
N ILE A 16 2.62 -18.10 -0.58
CA ILE A 16 4.01 -18.03 -1.01
C ILE A 16 4.92 -18.28 0.21
N PRO A 17 5.83 -19.27 0.16
CA PRO A 17 6.80 -19.48 1.22
C PRO A 17 7.71 -18.26 1.42
N SER A 18 7.88 -17.85 2.68
CA SER A 18 8.74 -16.73 3.07
C SER A 18 9.40 -17.00 4.41
N LYS A 19 10.59 -16.42 4.60
CA LYS A 19 11.19 -16.25 5.93
C LYS A 19 10.43 -15.19 6.71
N GLU A 20 10.70 -15.11 8.01
CA GLU A 20 10.13 -14.07 8.86
C GLU A 20 10.47 -12.68 8.32
N VAL A 21 9.46 -11.81 8.27
CA VAL A 21 9.58 -10.42 7.83
C VAL A 21 9.56 -9.53 9.06
N GLY A 22 10.58 -8.68 9.22
CA GLY A 22 10.70 -7.82 10.39
C GLY A 22 10.28 -6.39 10.09
N TRP A 23 9.63 -5.74 11.05
CA TRP A 23 9.26 -4.33 10.93
C TRP A 23 10.50 -3.43 10.73
N GLY A 24 10.45 -2.52 9.75
CA GLY A 24 11.54 -1.62 9.38
C GLY A 24 12.79 -2.30 8.82
N LYS A 25 12.79 -3.63 8.66
CA LYS A 25 13.91 -4.39 8.07
C LYS A 25 13.77 -4.43 6.56
N PHE A 26 14.91 -4.47 5.87
CA PHE A 26 14.94 -4.54 4.42
C PHE A 26 14.23 -5.79 3.84
N ASN A 27 14.12 -6.86 4.62
CA ASN A 27 13.40 -8.07 4.21
C ASN A 27 11.88 -7.85 4.02
N MET A 28 11.32 -6.71 4.44
CA MET A 28 9.96 -6.27 4.08
C MET A 28 9.83 -6.08 2.57
N ILE A 29 10.73 -5.30 1.96
CA ILE A 29 10.73 -5.08 0.49
C ILE A 29 11.02 -6.39 -0.26
N GLU A 30 11.90 -7.24 0.27
CA GLU A 30 12.16 -8.57 -0.33
C GLU A 30 10.88 -9.42 -0.38
N ALA A 31 10.07 -9.38 0.68
CA ALA A 31 8.79 -10.08 0.73
C ALA A 31 7.77 -9.46 -0.24
N GLU A 32 7.64 -8.14 -0.28
CA GLU A 32 6.73 -7.44 -1.20
C GLU A 32 7.08 -7.70 -2.67
N ARG A 33 8.36 -7.64 -3.05
CA ARG A 33 8.81 -8.00 -4.40
C ARG A 33 8.53 -9.46 -4.73
N ARG A 34 8.64 -10.36 -3.75
CA ARG A 34 8.29 -11.78 -3.93
C ARG A 34 6.79 -11.96 -4.17
N LEU A 35 5.93 -11.21 -3.46
CA LEU A 35 4.48 -11.19 -3.70
C LEU A 35 4.17 -10.73 -5.12
N LEU A 36 4.75 -9.60 -5.55
CA LEU A 36 4.59 -9.09 -6.91
C LEU A 36 5.05 -10.10 -7.97
N ALA A 37 6.25 -10.66 -7.81
CA ALA A 37 6.80 -11.62 -8.76
C ALA A 37 5.92 -12.86 -8.93
N ASN A 38 5.37 -13.41 -7.84
CA ASN A 38 4.45 -14.55 -7.90
C ASN A 38 3.11 -14.17 -8.53
N ALA A 39 2.55 -13.00 -8.19
CA ALA A 39 1.30 -12.53 -8.77
C ALA A 39 1.43 -12.25 -10.28
N LEU A 40 2.61 -11.84 -10.75
CA LEU A 40 2.91 -11.59 -12.16
C LEU A 40 2.98 -12.86 -13.02
N LEU A 41 3.16 -14.04 -12.42
CA LEU A 41 3.13 -15.33 -13.14
C LEU A 41 1.78 -15.60 -13.80
N ASP A 42 0.70 -15.04 -13.24
CA ASP A 42 -0.60 -15.02 -13.89
C ASP A 42 -0.70 -13.81 -14.82
N PHE A 43 -0.78 -14.07 -16.13
CA PHE A 43 -0.89 -13.02 -17.15
C PHE A 43 -2.21 -12.26 -17.09
N SER A 44 -3.25 -12.82 -16.46
CA SER A 44 -4.53 -12.14 -16.30
C SER A 44 -4.50 -11.04 -15.24
N ASN A 45 -3.52 -11.06 -14.32
CA ASN A 45 -3.39 -10.03 -13.28
C ASN A 45 -2.88 -8.70 -13.88
N GLN A 46 -3.74 -7.67 -13.81
CA GLN A 46 -3.46 -6.32 -14.34
C GLN A 46 -3.16 -5.28 -13.27
N ARG A 47 -3.68 -5.45 -12.05
CA ARG A 47 -3.60 -4.50 -10.94
C ARG A 47 -3.20 -5.22 -9.66
N PHE A 48 -2.28 -4.65 -8.89
CA PHE A 48 -1.64 -5.29 -7.74
C PHE A 48 -1.83 -4.40 -6.51
N VAL A 49 -2.53 -4.91 -5.50
CA VAL A 49 -2.82 -4.17 -4.26
C VAL A 49 -2.14 -4.87 -3.09
N LEU A 50 -1.38 -4.11 -2.28
CA LEU A 50 -0.80 -4.62 -1.04
C LEU A 50 -1.78 -4.42 0.12
N LEU A 51 -2.14 -5.51 0.81
CA LEU A 51 -3.02 -5.50 1.98
C LEU A 51 -2.41 -6.29 3.14
N SER A 52 -2.88 -6.02 4.35
CA SER A 52 -2.60 -6.82 5.56
C SER A 52 -3.89 -7.28 6.23
N GLU A 53 -3.78 -8.14 7.23
CA GLU A 53 -4.89 -8.69 8.02
C GLU A 53 -5.72 -7.63 8.78
N SER A 54 -5.23 -6.39 8.81
CA SER A 54 -5.88 -5.25 9.49
C SER A 54 -6.43 -4.21 8.50
N CYS A 55 -6.42 -4.53 7.21
CA CYS A 55 -7.03 -3.74 6.15
C CYS A 55 -8.45 -4.25 5.86
N ILE A 56 -9.35 -3.34 5.51
CA ILE A 56 -10.69 -3.67 5.02
C ILE A 56 -10.97 -2.96 3.70
N PRO A 57 -11.77 -3.53 2.79
CA PRO A 57 -12.37 -2.76 1.73
C PRO A 57 -13.41 -1.79 2.32
N ILE A 58 -13.51 -0.58 1.77
CA ILE A 58 -14.56 0.38 2.16
C ILE A 58 -15.60 0.60 1.05
N PHE A 59 -15.49 -0.14 -0.05
CA PHE A 59 -16.47 -0.24 -1.14
C PHE A 59 -16.70 -1.71 -1.50
N ASN A 60 -17.77 -2.01 -2.24
CA ASN A 60 -17.99 -3.36 -2.75
C ASN A 60 -17.00 -3.71 -3.87
N PHE A 61 -16.92 -5.01 -4.19
CA PHE A 61 -15.97 -5.51 -5.19
C PHE A 61 -16.16 -4.86 -6.56
N SER A 62 -17.39 -4.74 -7.06
CA SER A 62 -17.65 -4.16 -8.39
C SER A 62 -17.17 -2.71 -8.51
N THR A 63 -17.36 -1.90 -7.47
CA THR A 63 -16.82 -0.53 -7.42
C THR A 63 -15.30 -0.53 -7.39
N ILE A 64 -14.68 -1.34 -6.54
CA ILE A 64 -13.21 -1.44 -6.45
C ILE A 64 -12.61 -1.90 -7.78
N TYR A 65 -13.16 -2.97 -8.35
CA TYR A 65 -12.72 -3.54 -9.63
C TYR A 65 -12.82 -2.49 -10.74
N SER A 66 -13.97 -1.83 -10.88
CA SER A 66 -14.18 -0.82 -11.93
C SER A 66 -13.25 0.39 -11.76
N TYR A 67 -13.01 0.81 -10.51
CA TYR A 67 -12.06 1.89 -10.21
C TYR A 67 -10.63 1.50 -10.60
N LEU A 68 -10.16 0.31 -10.22
CA LEU A 68 -8.79 -0.11 -10.51
C LEU A 68 -8.58 -0.34 -12.01
N MET A 69 -9.49 -1.07 -12.65
CA MET A 69 -9.38 -1.39 -14.09
C MET A 69 -9.59 -0.15 -14.98
N GLY A 70 -10.36 0.84 -14.53
CA GLY A 70 -10.57 2.10 -15.24
C GLY A 70 -9.48 3.15 -15.01
N SER A 71 -8.52 2.92 -14.11
CA SER A 71 -7.51 3.92 -13.76
C SER A 71 -6.36 3.95 -14.77
N LYS A 72 -6.01 5.16 -15.24
CA LYS A 72 -4.86 5.42 -16.11
C LYS A 72 -3.53 5.53 -15.34
N LYS A 73 -3.59 5.59 -14.00
CA LYS A 73 -2.44 5.75 -13.10
C LYS A 73 -2.40 4.60 -12.08
N SER A 74 -1.22 4.39 -11.52
CA SER A 74 -0.99 3.60 -10.31
C SER A 74 -1.03 4.50 -9.07
N PHE A 75 -1.25 3.92 -7.89
CA PHE A 75 -1.42 4.64 -6.63
C PHE A 75 -0.36 4.27 -5.59
N VAL A 76 0.84 4.80 -5.79
CA VAL A 76 1.91 4.79 -4.78
C VAL A 76 2.10 6.19 -4.23
N GLU A 77 2.02 6.34 -2.91
CA GLU A 77 2.25 7.63 -2.27
C GLU A 77 3.72 8.03 -2.41
N ALA A 78 3.97 9.25 -2.88
CA ALA A 78 5.34 9.74 -3.06
C ALA A 78 5.38 11.26 -2.88
N TYR A 79 6.11 11.72 -1.87
CA TYR A 79 6.31 13.13 -1.59
C TYR A 79 7.69 13.37 -0.99
N ASP A 80 8.17 14.60 -1.13
CA ASP A 80 9.41 15.03 -0.49
C ASP A 80 9.08 15.60 0.89
N LEU A 81 9.67 15.02 1.94
CA LEU A 81 9.43 15.41 3.32
C LEU A 81 10.73 15.87 3.97
N VAL A 82 10.77 17.13 4.39
CA VAL A 82 11.86 17.67 5.21
C VAL A 82 11.77 17.11 6.64
N GLY A 83 12.92 16.92 7.29
CA GLY A 83 13.00 16.52 8.68
C GLY A 83 13.42 15.07 8.93
N PRO A 84 13.46 14.63 10.20
CA PRO A 84 14.13 13.40 10.63
C PRO A 84 13.49 12.12 10.08
N VAL A 85 12.18 12.14 9.83
CA VAL A 85 11.43 10.97 9.32
C VAL A 85 11.27 10.96 7.79
N GLY A 86 11.85 11.94 7.09
CA GLY A 86 11.84 12.08 5.63
C GLY A 86 13.27 12.11 5.08
N ARG A 87 13.74 13.27 4.63
CA ARG A 87 15.12 13.49 4.15
C ARG A 87 16.19 13.10 5.18
N GLY A 88 15.91 13.18 6.48
CA GLY A 88 16.84 12.77 7.54
C GLY A 88 17.18 11.27 7.54
N ARG A 89 16.38 10.43 6.87
CA ARG A 89 16.64 8.98 6.71
C ARG A 89 17.53 8.64 5.51
N TYR A 90 17.83 9.63 4.66
CA TYR A 90 18.66 9.43 3.48
C TYR A 90 20.13 9.17 3.86
N ASN A 91 20.75 8.17 3.23
CA ASN A 91 22.17 7.87 3.42
C ASN A 91 23.00 8.46 2.27
N LYS A 92 23.98 9.33 2.60
CA LYS A 92 24.85 9.98 1.60
C LYS A 92 25.64 8.98 0.73
N ARG A 93 25.90 7.75 1.23
CA ARG A 93 26.54 6.67 0.46
C ARG A 93 25.70 6.13 -0.70
N MET A 94 24.43 6.50 -0.79
CA MET A 94 23.60 6.18 -1.97
C MET A 94 23.96 7.05 -3.19
N LYS A 95 24.72 8.14 -3.00
CA LYS A 95 25.29 8.91 -4.12
C LYS A 95 26.39 8.09 -4.82
N PRO A 96 26.58 8.28 -6.14
CA PRO A 96 25.84 9.18 -7.03
C PRO A 96 24.52 8.61 -7.57
N VAL A 97 24.24 7.33 -7.34
CA VAL A 97 23.15 6.57 -7.98
C VAL A 97 21.76 7.10 -7.59
N ILE A 98 21.55 7.34 -6.30
CA ILE A 98 20.32 7.95 -5.78
C ILE A 98 20.75 9.25 -5.13
N LYS A 99 20.29 10.39 -5.66
CA LYS A 99 20.58 11.69 -5.07
C LYS A 99 19.50 12.08 -4.05
N LEU A 100 19.82 13.02 -3.14
CA LEU A 100 18.87 13.46 -2.11
C LEU A 100 17.62 14.08 -2.75
N GLU A 101 17.76 14.74 -3.89
CA GLU A 101 16.66 15.41 -4.60
C GLU A 101 15.68 14.40 -5.22
N GLN A 102 16.12 13.15 -5.40
CA GLN A 102 15.30 12.03 -5.84
C GLN A 102 14.64 11.27 -4.68
N TRP A 103 15.13 11.47 -3.45
CA TRP A 103 14.63 10.77 -2.27
C TRP A 103 13.17 11.14 -2.00
N ARG A 104 12.30 10.14 -1.88
CA ARG A 104 10.88 10.34 -1.56
C ARG A 104 10.46 9.50 -0.39
N LYS A 105 9.46 9.99 0.33
CA LYS A 105 8.72 9.26 1.36
C LYS A 105 7.35 8.88 0.82
N GLY A 106 6.79 7.79 1.34
CA GLY A 106 5.42 7.41 1.14
C GLY A 106 4.98 6.30 2.09
N SER A 107 3.72 5.94 1.99
CA SER A 107 3.13 4.75 2.56
C SER A 107 3.73 3.47 1.96
N GLN A 108 3.92 2.44 2.79
CA GLN A 108 4.20 1.07 2.35
C GLN A 108 3.04 0.49 1.50
N TRP A 109 1.80 0.92 1.76
CA TRP A 109 0.61 0.41 1.07
C TRP A 109 0.50 1.01 -0.33
N PHE A 110 0.65 0.16 -1.34
CA PHE A 110 0.57 0.53 -2.74
C PHE A 110 -0.59 -0.13 -3.48
N GLU A 111 -1.00 0.52 -4.55
CA GLU A 111 -1.58 -0.15 -5.71
C GLU A 111 -0.75 0.21 -6.95
N MET A 112 -0.52 -0.76 -7.84
CA MET A 112 0.13 -0.50 -9.12
C MET A 112 -0.41 -1.38 -10.25
N ASP A 113 -0.27 -0.88 -11.47
CA ASP A 113 -0.52 -1.65 -12.69
C ASP A 113 0.58 -2.68 -12.95
N ARG A 114 0.33 -3.57 -13.92
CA ARG A 114 1.26 -4.64 -14.30
C ARG A 114 2.61 -4.13 -14.78
N GLU A 115 2.65 -3.05 -15.52
CA GLU A 115 3.89 -2.52 -16.09
C GLU A 115 4.81 -1.98 -14.99
N LEU A 116 4.24 -1.24 -14.03
CA LEU A 116 4.96 -0.77 -12.85
C LEU A 116 5.39 -1.93 -11.95
N ALA A 117 4.55 -2.95 -11.78
CA ALA A 117 4.91 -4.16 -11.04
C ALA A 117 6.11 -4.88 -11.68
N VAL A 118 6.15 -5.01 -13.01
CA VAL A 118 7.32 -5.54 -13.74
C VAL A 118 8.55 -4.66 -13.49
N GLY A 119 8.41 -3.34 -13.63
CA GLY A 119 9.50 -2.40 -13.37
C GLY A 119 10.08 -2.50 -11.96
N VAL A 120 9.24 -2.75 -10.95
CA VAL A 120 9.67 -2.99 -9.57
C VAL A 120 10.44 -4.31 -9.45
N ILE A 121 9.94 -5.42 -10.00
CA ILE A 121 10.63 -6.72 -9.85
C ILE A 121 11.90 -6.81 -10.68
N SER A 122 12.01 -6.07 -11.79
CA SER A 122 13.18 -6.02 -12.66
C SER A 122 14.21 -4.97 -12.25
N ASP A 123 13.95 -4.18 -11.20
CA ASP A 123 14.90 -3.16 -10.73
C ASP A 123 16.16 -3.82 -10.15
N GLN A 124 17.27 -3.61 -10.86
CA GLN A 124 18.63 -4.04 -10.54
C GLN A 124 19.53 -2.87 -10.09
N ILE A 125 19.01 -1.64 -10.02
CA ILE A 125 19.80 -0.44 -9.73
C ILE A 125 19.48 0.10 -8.33
N TYR A 126 18.22 0.40 -8.05
CA TYR A 126 17.83 1.05 -6.79
C TYR A 126 17.76 0.04 -5.66
N PHE A 127 17.17 -1.13 -5.90
CA PHE A 127 17.02 -2.19 -4.92
C PHE A 127 18.34 -2.61 -4.23
N PRO A 128 19.44 -2.95 -4.93
CA PRO A 128 20.70 -3.29 -4.26
C PRO A 128 21.32 -2.12 -3.48
N ILE A 129 21.13 -0.89 -3.94
CA ILE A 129 21.59 0.32 -3.22
C ILE A 129 20.81 0.51 -1.92
N PHE A 130 19.48 0.37 -1.96
CA PHE A 130 18.65 0.37 -0.75
C PHE A 130 19.02 -0.78 0.18
N LYS A 131 19.21 -2.00 -0.34
CA LYS A 131 19.63 -3.17 0.45
C LYS A 131 20.91 -2.92 1.24
N SER A 132 21.86 -2.25 0.58
CA SER A 132 23.19 -1.99 1.13
C SER A 132 23.19 -0.81 2.11
N HIS A 133 22.47 0.27 1.81
CA HIS A 133 22.63 1.55 2.52
C HIS A 133 21.42 2.04 3.31
N CYS A 134 20.22 1.52 3.06
CA CYS A 134 19.04 1.81 3.90
C CYS A 134 19.07 0.89 5.13
N LYS A 135 19.83 1.31 6.14
CA LYS A 135 19.89 0.71 7.48
C LYS A 135 19.25 1.69 8.48
N PRO A 136 18.82 1.24 9.68
CA PRO A 136 18.27 2.13 10.70
C PRO A 136 19.12 3.41 10.83
N PRO A 137 18.49 4.61 10.81
CA PRO A 137 17.06 4.88 10.99
C PRO A 137 16.20 4.85 9.70
N CYS A 138 16.73 4.34 8.58
CA CYS A 138 16.01 4.22 7.31
C CYS A 138 15.03 3.04 7.28
N TYR A 139 13.82 3.27 6.76
CA TYR A 139 12.79 2.25 6.50
C TYR A 139 12.56 2.13 4.99
N ALA A 140 13.03 1.04 4.39
CA ALA A 140 13.01 0.88 2.94
C ALA A 140 11.56 0.77 2.40
N ASP A 141 10.66 0.19 3.17
CA ASP A 141 9.22 0.08 2.92
C ASP A 141 8.50 1.44 2.79
N GLU A 142 9.06 2.51 3.35
CA GLU A 142 8.49 3.87 3.23
C GLU A 142 9.23 4.76 2.22
N HIS A 143 10.30 4.26 1.57
CA HIS A 143 11.19 5.10 0.75
C HIS A 143 11.60 4.49 -0.59
N TYR A 144 11.67 3.16 -0.71
CA TYR A 144 12.14 2.47 -1.91
C TYR A 144 11.20 2.70 -3.10
N LEU A 145 9.94 2.25 -3.00
CA LEU A 145 8.96 2.40 -4.08
C LEU A 145 8.69 3.88 -4.41
N PRO A 146 8.48 4.78 -3.42
CA PRO A 146 8.30 6.21 -3.70
C PRO A 146 9.46 6.82 -4.50
N THR A 147 10.70 6.47 -4.15
CA THR A 147 11.91 6.97 -4.82
C THR A 147 12.06 6.39 -6.22
N LEU A 148 11.93 5.06 -6.38
CA LEU A 148 12.03 4.39 -7.67
C LEU A 148 11.00 4.94 -8.67
N LEU A 149 9.74 5.01 -8.26
CA LEU A 149 8.64 5.44 -9.13
C LEU A 149 8.72 6.92 -9.46
N SER A 150 9.16 7.77 -8.52
CA SER A 150 9.33 9.20 -8.79
C SER A 150 10.46 9.49 -9.79
N VAL A 151 11.43 8.60 -9.93
CA VAL A 151 12.51 8.77 -10.92
C VAL A 151 12.19 8.10 -12.26
N ARG A 152 11.57 6.91 -12.24
CA ARG A 152 11.41 6.09 -13.45
C ARG A 152 10.00 6.10 -14.04
N PHE A 153 8.98 6.40 -13.24
CA PHE A 153 7.57 6.18 -13.59
C PHE A 153 6.65 7.33 -13.14
N TRP A 154 7.19 8.55 -13.05
CA TRP A 154 6.49 9.67 -12.42
C TRP A 154 5.14 9.97 -13.10
N GLU A 155 5.12 9.96 -14.45
CA GLU A 155 3.91 10.17 -15.26
C GLU A 155 2.87 9.05 -15.12
N ARG A 156 3.20 7.91 -14.53
CA ARG A 156 2.26 6.79 -14.38
C ARG A 156 1.76 6.66 -12.95
N ASN A 157 2.31 7.43 -12.02
CA ASN A 157 1.95 7.40 -10.62
C ASN A 157 1.06 8.59 -10.25
N SER A 158 0.10 8.38 -9.34
CA SER A 158 -0.77 9.43 -8.82
C SER A 158 -0.21 10.11 -7.55
N ASN A 159 0.96 9.68 -7.06
CA ASN A 159 1.60 10.19 -5.84
C ASN A 159 0.73 10.12 -4.57
N ARG A 160 -0.23 9.19 -4.52
CA ARG A 160 -1.12 8.96 -3.36
C ARG A 160 -1.43 7.48 -3.22
N SER A 161 -1.77 7.02 -2.01
CA SER A 161 -2.24 5.65 -1.76
C SER A 161 -3.77 5.55 -1.86
N LEU A 162 -4.29 4.36 -2.17
CA LEU A 162 -5.71 4.02 -2.07
C LEU A 162 -6.12 3.50 -0.68
N THR A 163 -5.18 3.46 0.27
CA THR A 163 -5.45 2.99 1.64
C THR A 163 -5.58 4.18 2.59
N TRP A 164 -6.77 4.37 3.15
CA TRP A 164 -7.01 5.39 4.18
C TRP A 164 -6.37 4.98 5.50
N VAL A 165 -5.70 5.94 6.14
CA VAL A 165 -5.00 5.75 7.42
C VAL A 165 -5.23 6.97 8.29
N ASP A 166 -5.51 6.75 9.58
CA ASP A 166 -5.57 7.83 10.56
C ASP A 166 -4.24 7.95 11.33
N TRP A 167 -3.60 9.11 11.17
CA TRP A 167 -2.36 9.48 11.87
C TRP A 167 -2.59 10.54 12.96
N SER A 168 -3.84 10.89 13.29
CA SER A 168 -4.17 11.97 14.23
C SER A 168 -3.59 11.77 15.64
N LYS A 169 -3.42 10.52 16.08
CA LYS A 169 -2.82 10.18 17.38
C LYS A 169 -1.28 10.26 17.40
N GLY A 170 -0.64 10.47 16.24
CA GLY A 170 0.82 10.52 16.10
C GLY A 170 1.53 9.18 16.35
N GLY A 171 2.86 9.23 16.43
CA GLY A 171 3.72 8.06 16.69
C GLY A 171 4.11 7.24 15.46
N PRO A 172 4.78 6.09 15.66
CA PRO A 172 5.31 5.26 14.57
C PRO A 172 4.26 4.35 13.92
N HIS A 173 3.03 4.32 14.46
CA HIS A 173 1.94 3.49 13.97
C HIS A 173 0.65 4.29 13.90
N PRO A 174 -0.20 4.05 12.90
CA PRO A 174 -1.47 4.74 12.80
C PRO A 174 -2.45 4.28 13.88
N THR A 175 -3.50 5.08 14.07
CA THR A 175 -4.62 4.78 14.96
C THR A 175 -5.16 3.37 14.70
N ARG A 176 -5.38 2.64 15.79
CA ARG A 176 -6.05 1.34 15.79
C ARG A 176 -7.52 1.55 16.14
N PHE A 177 -8.41 1.00 15.32
CA PHE A 177 -9.85 1.04 15.54
C PHE A 177 -10.31 -0.24 16.23
N TYR A 178 -10.82 -0.09 17.45
CA TYR A 178 -11.48 -1.14 18.22
C TYR A 178 -12.99 -1.15 17.92
N ARG A 179 -13.70 -2.12 18.50
CA ARG A 179 -15.16 -2.26 18.35
C ARG A 179 -15.92 -0.94 18.51
N THR A 180 -15.68 -0.16 19.56
CA THR A 180 -16.51 1.03 19.87
C THR A 180 -16.31 2.18 18.90
N GLU A 181 -15.12 2.30 18.30
CA GLU A 181 -14.76 3.38 17.37
C GLU A 181 -15.35 3.18 15.97
N VAL A 182 -15.71 1.95 15.58
CA VAL A 182 -16.33 1.68 14.28
C VAL A 182 -17.80 2.13 14.28
N ASN A 183 -18.12 3.18 13.54
CA ASN A 183 -19.49 3.66 13.33
C ASN A 183 -19.72 4.08 11.86
N ILE A 184 -20.96 4.40 11.51
CA ILE A 184 -21.35 4.69 10.12
C ILE A 184 -20.72 6.01 9.65
N GLU A 185 -20.62 6.99 10.53
CA GLU A 185 -20.06 8.31 10.28
C GLU A 185 -18.58 8.21 9.91
N LEU A 186 -17.82 7.43 10.68
CA LEU A 186 -16.41 7.11 10.41
C LEU A 186 -16.25 6.45 9.05
N LEU A 187 -17.05 5.42 8.75
CA LEU A 187 -16.96 4.70 7.47
C LEU A 187 -17.39 5.57 6.29
N LYS A 188 -18.38 6.45 6.44
CA LYS A 188 -18.74 7.47 5.44
C LYS A 188 -17.61 8.48 5.23
N LYS A 189 -16.97 8.94 6.30
CA LYS A 189 -15.81 9.83 6.23
C LYS A 189 -14.64 9.20 5.50
N MET A 190 -14.34 7.92 5.77
CA MET A 190 -13.29 7.18 5.04
C MET A 190 -13.58 7.09 3.54
N ARG A 191 -14.86 6.95 3.15
CA ARG A 191 -15.29 6.77 1.75
C ARG A 191 -15.37 8.06 0.95
N TYR A 192 -15.82 9.15 1.58
CA TYR A 192 -16.24 10.37 0.88
C TYR A 192 -15.73 11.66 1.53
N GLY A 193 -14.93 11.59 2.60
CA GLY A 193 -14.48 12.75 3.37
C GLY A 193 -13.27 13.47 2.79
N THR A 194 -12.81 13.12 1.60
CA THR A 194 -11.61 13.71 0.96
C THR A 194 -11.86 13.83 -0.53
N HIS A 195 -11.35 14.89 -1.15
CA HIS A 195 -11.33 15.07 -2.60
C HIS A 195 -9.94 14.81 -3.16
N CYS A 196 -9.86 14.23 -4.35
CA CYS A 196 -8.61 13.91 -5.03
C CYS A 196 -8.83 13.83 -6.54
N ASP A 197 -7.72 13.78 -7.30
CA ASP A 197 -7.75 13.50 -8.72
C ASP A 197 -7.93 12.00 -9.01
N TYR A 198 -8.77 11.71 -9.99
CA TYR A 198 -8.88 10.42 -10.65
C TYR A 198 -9.06 10.62 -12.15
N ASN A 199 -8.07 10.20 -12.94
CA ASN A 199 -8.04 10.35 -14.40
C ASN A 199 -8.25 11.81 -14.87
N GLY A 200 -7.70 12.80 -14.16
CA GLY A 200 -7.82 14.22 -14.51
C GLY A 200 -9.16 14.86 -14.09
N LYS A 201 -9.94 14.18 -13.24
CA LYS A 201 -11.21 14.70 -12.70
C LYS A 201 -11.21 14.64 -11.18
N SER A 202 -11.75 15.68 -10.56
CA SER A 202 -11.98 15.71 -9.12
C SER A 202 -13.06 14.69 -8.74
N THR A 203 -12.80 13.90 -7.70
CA THR A 203 -13.72 12.91 -7.13
C THR A 203 -13.60 12.89 -5.61
N ASN A 204 -14.64 12.40 -4.92
CA ASN A 204 -14.60 12.14 -3.49
C ASN A 204 -14.28 10.67 -3.13
N VAL A 205 -14.09 9.80 -4.14
CA VAL A 205 -13.69 8.39 -3.95
C VAL A 205 -12.17 8.29 -3.97
N CYS A 206 -11.54 8.64 -2.86
CA CYS A 206 -10.08 8.69 -2.77
C CYS A 206 -9.46 7.41 -2.21
N PHE A 207 -10.18 6.66 -1.40
CA PHE A 207 -9.64 5.46 -0.78
C PHE A 207 -10.55 4.28 -1.10
N LEU A 208 -9.97 3.13 -1.42
CA LEU A 208 -10.70 1.89 -1.64
C LEU A 208 -10.60 0.96 -0.43
N PHE A 209 -9.57 1.16 0.38
CA PHE A 209 -9.26 0.38 1.56
C PHE A 209 -9.04 1.29 2.76
N ALA A 210 -9.15 0.75 3.97
CA ALA A 210 -8.83 1.46 5.21
C ALA A 210 -8.13 0.56 6.22
N ARG A 211 -7.33 1.16 7.10
CA ARG A 211 -6.63 0.51 8.21
C ARG A 211 -6.41 1.51 9.37
N LYS A 212 -6.17 1.09 10.61
CA LYS A 212 -5.86 -0.27 11.10
C LYS A 212 -6.97 -0.81 12.00
N PHE A 213 -7.70 -1.81 11.54
CA PHE A 213 -8.79 -2.43 12.32
C PHE A 213 -8.26 -3.61 13.13
N LEU A 214 -8.66 -3.70 14.39
CA LEU A 214 -8.34 -4.83 15.26
C LEU A 214 -9.40 -5.93 15.13
N PRO A 215 -9.10 -7.18 15.52
CA PRO A 215 -10.07 -8.27 15.46
C PRO A 215 -11.40 -7.95 16.16
N SER A 216 -11.37 -7.17 17.25
CA SER A 216 -12.57 -6.73 17.98
C SER A 216 -13.51 -5.84 17.15
N ALA A 217 -13.03 -5.21 16.08
CA ALA A 217 -13.84 -4.40 15.17
C ALA A 217 -14.79 -5.23 14.28
N LEU A 218 -14.49 -6.52 14.07
CA LEU A 218 -15.16 -7.36 13.07
C LEU A 218 -16.68 -7.35 13.18
N VAL A 219 -17.22 -7.52 14.39
CA VAL A 219 -18.67 -7.59 14.62
C VAL A 219 -19.38 -6.31 14.15
N ARG A 220 -18.81 -5.13 14.40
CA ARG A 220 -19.42 -3.87 13.93
C ARG A 220 -19.22 -3.64 12.45
N LEU A 221 -18.08 -4.04 11.90
CA LEU A 221 -17.83 -3.97 10.46
C LEU A 221 -18.87 -4.80 9.69
N LEU A 222 -19.10 -6.05 10.10
CA LEU A 222 -20.12 -6.91 9.50
C LEU A 222 -21.53 -6.35 9.68
N ARG A 223 -21.85 -5.76 10.84
CA ARG A 223 -23.15 -5.11 11.07
C ARG A 223 -23.42 -3.94 10.12
N PHE A 224 -22.38 -3.19 9.72
CA PHE A 224 -22.55 -2.01 8.88
C PHE A 224 -22.26 -2.24 7.40
N ALA A 225 -21.57 -3.34 7.04
CA ALA A 225 -21.23 -3.66 5.67
C ALA A 225 -22.45 -3.66 4.72
N PRO A 226 -23.61 -4.30 5.04
CA PRO A 226 -24.78 -4.26 4.15
C PRO A 226 -25.28 -2.85 3.87
N LYS A 227 -25.27 -1.98 4.88
CA LYS A 227 -25.74 -0.58 4.78
C LYS A 227 -24.85 0.29 3.89
N LEU A 228 -23.57 -0.05 3.76
CA LEU A 228 -22.56 0.77 3.09
C LEU A 228 -22.14 0.20 1.74
N MET A 229 -22.02 -1.12 1.65
CA MET A 229 -21.53 -1.81 0.47
C MET A 229 -22.66 -2.20 -0.50
N LYS A 230 -23.93 -2.08 -0.08
CA LYS A 230 -25.11 -2.41 -0.89
C LYS A 230 -25.04 -3.83 -1.45
N PHE A 231 -24.64 -4.79 -0.60
CA PHE A 231 -24.85 -6.20 -0.91
C PHE A 231 -26.36 -6.44 -0.82
N ASN A 232 -26.98 -6.82 -1.93
CA ASN A 232 -28.34 -7.34 -1.94
C ASN A 232 -28.35 -8.72 -1.29
#